data_AF-M1ZRJ8-F1
#
_entry.id   AF-M1ZRJ8-F1
#
_cell.length_a   1.000
_cell.length_b   1.000
_cell.length_c   1.000
_cell.angle_alpha   90.00
_cell.angle_beta   90.00
_cell.angle_gamma   90.00
#
_symmetry.space_group_name_H-M   'P 1'
#
loop_
_entity.id
_entity.type
_entity.pdbx_description
1 polymer ?
#
loop_
_entity_poly.entity_id
_entity_poly.type
_entity_poly.pdbx_seq_one_letter_code
_entity_poly.pdbx_strand_id
1 'polypeptide(L)' 'KGFTGENGRKFSKGTGMGLYLCEKLCSKLGLRISIDSEVNKGTKVTLIFPLSSMITFTDY' A
#
# COMPACT_ATOMS: atom_id res chain seq x y z
N LYS A 1 11.35 7.09 -8.86
CA LYS A 1 11.84 7.42 -7.50
C LYS A 1 11.81 6.14 -6.68
N GLY A 2 12.92 5.70 -6.11
CA GLY A 2 12.96 4.58 -5.15
C GLY A 2 12.63 5.09 -3.75
N PHE A 3 11.95 4.28 -2.93
CA PHE A 3 11.46 4.65 -1.59
C PHE A 3 12.04 3.70 -0.52
N THR A 4 13.35 3.78 -0.28
CA THR A 4 14.04 2.90 0.67
C THR A 4 14.10 3.52 2.07
N GLY A 5 13.97 2.68 3.10
CA GLY A 5 14.11 3.07 4.50
C GLY A 5 15.07 2.14 5.23
N GLU A 6 15.81 2.70 6.20
CA GLU A 6 16.92 2.04 6.91
C GLU A 6 16.51 1.48 8.30
N ASN A 7 15.34 1.87 8.83
CA ASN A 7 14.88 1.48 10.16
C ASN A 7 14.68 -0.04 10.30
N GLY A 8 15.55 -0.69 11.07
CA GLY A 8 15.46 -2.12 11.44
C GLY A 8 15.87 -3.12 10.35
N ARG A 9 16.36 -2.65 9.19
CA ARG A 9 16.60 -3.52 8.02
C ARG A 9 18.03 -4.09 8.01
N LYS A 10 18.18 -5.39 8.32
CA LYS A 10 19.47 -6.11 8.23
C LYS A 10 19.93 -6.42 6.79
N PHE A 11 19.02 -6.41 5.81
CA PHE A 11 19.35 -6.70 4.40
C PHE A 11 18.83 -5.59 3.47
N SER A 12 19.78 -4.84 2.91
CA SER A 12 19.58 -3.68 2.03
C SER A 12 19.58 -4.08 0.55
N LYS A 13 18.50 -4.71 0.07
CA LYS A 13 18.37 -5.05 -1.37
C LYS A 13 16.97 -4.81 -1.96
N GLY A 14 16.14 -3.99 -1.33
CA GLY A 14 14.82 -3.63 -1.85
C GLY A 14 14.80 -2.21 -2.42
N THR A 15 14.20 -1.99 -3.58
CA THR A 15 14.07 -0.64 -4.21
C THR A 15 13.03 0.26 -3.54
N GLY A 16 12.29 -0.26 -2.56
CA GLY A 16 11.22 0.50 -1.90
C GLY A 16 9.92 0.61 -2.68
N MET A 17 9.81 -0.05 -3.84
CA MET A 17 8.68 0.11 -4.75
C MET A 17 7.45 -0.73 -4.38
N GLY A 18 7.55 -1.60 -3.37
CA GLY A 18 6.49 -2.58 -3.06
C GLY A 18 5.13 -1.94 -2.78
N LEU A 19 5.10 -0.94 -1.90
CA LEU A 19 3.84 -0.30 -1.52
C LEU A 19 3.22 0.53 -2.65
N TYR A 20 4.07 1.18 -3.45
CA TYR A 20 3.66 1.88 -4.67
C TYR A 20 3.05 0.92 -5.71
N LEU A 21 3.64 -0.27 -5.88
CA LEU A 21 3.06 -1.30 -6.73
C LEU A 21 1.72 -1.80 -6.18
N CYS A 22 1.60 -1.97 -4.86
CA CYS A 22 0.33 -2.34 -4.22
C CYS A 22 -0.77 -1.30 -4.48
N GLU A 23 -0.47 -0.01 -4.33
CA GLU A 23 -1.42 1.08 -4.63
C GLU A 23 -1.90 1.02 -6.09
N LYS A 24 -0.96 0.92 -7.04
CA LYS A 24 -1.29 0.81 -8.47
C LYS A 24 -2.14 -0.42 -8.79
N LEU A 25 -1.83 -1.57 -8.19
CA LEU A 25 -2.60 -2.80 -8.38
C LEU A 25 -4.00 -2.65 -7.79
N CYS A 26 -4.13 -2.10 -6.58
CA CYS A 26 -5.43 -1.86 -5.95
C CYS A 26 -6.30 -0.97 -6.83
N SER A 27 -5.76 0.17 -7.30
CA SER A 27 -6.47 1.08 -8.21
C SER A 27 -6.95 0.37 -9.48
N LYS A 28 -6.10 -0.45 -10.12
CA LYS A 28 -6.48 -1.23 -11.31
C LYS A 28 -7.55 -2.29 -11.06
N LEU A 29 -7.59 -2.84 -9.84
CA LEU A 29 -8.57 -3.84 -9.42
C LEU A 29 -9.85 -3.21 -8.84
N GLY A 30 -9.96 -1.88 -8.83
CA GLY A 30 -11.08 -1.17 -8.19
C GLY A 30 -11.10 -1.29 -6.66
N LEU A 31 -9.97 -1.67 -6.05
CA LEU A 31 -9.75 -1.78 -4.62
C LEU A 31 -9.12 -0.50 -4.08
N ARG A 32 -9.24 -0.28 -2.77
CA ARG A 32 -8.55 0.80 -2.08
C ARG A 32 -7.59 0.24 -1.03
N ILE A 33 -6.38 0.81 -0.96
CA ILE A 33 -5.41 0.53 0.09
C ILE A 33 -5.28 1.74 1.00
N SER A 34 -5.24 1.52 2.32
CA SER A 34 -5.05 2.57 3.32
C SER A 34 -3.98 2.14 4.32
N ILE A 35 -3.22 3.12 4.80
CA ILE A 35 -2.08 2.90 5.68
C ILE A 35 -2.19 3.88 6.83
N ASP A 36 -2.12 3.33 8.03
CA ASP A 36 -2.04 4.07 9.27
C ASP A 36 -0.80 3.57 10.00
N SER A 37 0.07 4.49 10.43
CA SER A 37 1.31 4.13 11.09
C SER A 37 1.57 5.07 12.25
N GLU A 38 1.91 4.50 13.40
CA GLU A 38 2.32 5.25 14.57
C GLU A 38 3.72 4.80 15.00
N VAL A 39 4.61 5.78 15.18
CA VAL A 39 6.00 5.54 15.58
C VAL A 39 6.03 4.76 16.89
N ASN A 40 6.88 3.75 16.96
CA ASN A 40 7.03 2.84 18.11
C ASN A 40 5.79 1.98 18.46
N LYS A 41 4.70 2.03 17.69
CA LYS A 41 3.56 1.11 17.83
C LYS A 41 3.40 0.17 16.65
N GLY A 42 3.75 0.63 15.44
CA GLY A 42 3.76 -0.16 14.22
C GLY A 42 2.93 0.45 13.10
N THR A 43 2.64 -0.37 12.09
CA THR A 43 1.92 0.04 10.89
C THR A 43 0.76 -0.92 10.64
N LYS A 44 -0.42 -0.36 10.39
CA LYS A 44 -1.62 -1.06 9.97
C LYS A 44 -1.85 -0.79 8.48
N VAL A 45 -1.96 -1.86 7.70
CA VAL A 45 -2.31 -1.79 6.28
C VAL A 45 -3.70 -2.39 6.11
N THR A 46 -4.59 -1.64 5.47
CA THR A 46 -5.99 -2.05 5.23
C THR A 46 -6.26 -2.13 3.74
N LEU A 47 -6.80 -3.27 3.29
CA LEU A 47 -7.32 -3.45 1.93
C LEU A 47 -8.85 -3.39 1.99
N ILE A 48 -9.42 -2.52 1.16
CA ILE A 48 -10.86 -2.26 1.13
C ILE A 48 -11.41 -2.81 -0.18
N PHE A 49 -12.31 -3.77 -0.05
CA PHE A 49 -13.00 -4.41 -1.17
C PHE A 49 -14.37 -3.76 -1.35
N PRO A 50 -14.81 -3.53 -2.60
CA PRO A 50 -16.16 -3.08 -2.85
C PRO A 50 -17.17 -4.17 -2.50
N LEU A 51 -18.36 -3.77 -2.06
CA LEU A 51 -19.45 -4.69 -1.69
C LEU A 51 -20.10 -5.35 -2.91
N SER A 52 -19.99 -4.74 -4.09
CA SER A 52 -20.51 -5.28 -5.34
C SER A 52 -19.63 -4.88 -6.51
N SER A 53 -19.65 -5.67 -7.59
CA SER A 53 -18.87 -5.43 -8.81
C SER A 53 -19.25 -4.15 -9.56
N MET A 54 -20.40 -3.55 -9.23
CA MET A 54 -20.91 -2.31 -9.84
C MET A 54 -20.33 -1.04 -9.20
N ILE A 55 -19.66 -1.16 -8.05
CA ILE A 55 -19.07 -0.04 -7.32
C ILE A 55 -17.58 -0.30 -7.20
N THR A 56 -16.76 0.49 -7.86
CA THR A 56 -15.29 0.42 -7.72
C THR A 56 -14.78 1.73 -7.14
N PHE A 57 -13.67 1.69 -6.40
CA PHE A 57 -13.03 2.90 -5.85
C PHE A 57 -12.20 3.66 -6.89
N THR A 58 -12.55 3.57 -8.17
CA THR A 58 -11.89 4.33 -9.24
C THR A 58 -12.50 5.73 -9.31
N ASP A 59 -11.73 6.72 -8.88
CA ASP A 59 -12.02 8.13 -9.17
C ASP A 59 -11.78 8.39 -10.68
N TYR A 60 -12.72 9.07 -11.35
CA TYR A 60 -12.59 9.51 -12.75
C TYR A 60 -11.64 10.71 -12.88
#